data_AF-A0A3D2S6Q2-F1
#
_entry.id   AF-A0A3D2S6Q2-F1
#
_cell.length_a   1.000
_cell.length_b   1.000
_cell.length_c   1.000
_cell.angle_alpha   90.00
_cell.angle_beta   90.00
_cell.angle_gamma   90.00
#
_symmetry.space_group_name_H-M   'P 1'
#
loop_
_entity.id
_entity.type
_entity.pdbx_description
1 polymer ?
#
loop_
_entity_poly.entity_id
_entity_poly.type
_entity_poly.pdbx_seq_one_letter_code
_entity_poly.pdbx_strand_id
1 'polypeptide(L)'
;IVIAEIVLMHIDEKVLDADGKIDPYKMDYVSRMGGNYYSRVIPESIFELVQPKDTMGMGMDQLPAHIKNSSILTGNQLGALANLESMPTQEAVDAFLREHPEYAAMHDAVAKHTAAAALLDKGEVTAAFCLLLTSI
;
A
#
# COMPACT_ATOMS: atom_id res chain seq x y z
N ILE A 1 6.65 6.26 24.96
CA ILE A 1 5.85 5.25 24.22
C ILE A 1 5.82 3.99 25.07
N VAL A 2 4.65 3.38 25.23
CA VAL A 2 4.47 2.11 25.94
C VAL A 2 3.87 1.13 24.94
N ILE A 3 4.43 -0.07 24.85
CA ILE A 3 3.95 -1.16 23.99
C ILE A 3 3.61 -2.33 24.91
N ALA A 4 2.40 -2.89 24.76
CA ALA A 4 1.89 -3.96 25.60
C ALA A 4 1.00 -4.90 24.78
N GLU A 5 0.91 -6.16 25.22
CA GLU A 5 0.05 -7.19 24.65
C GLU A 5 -1.27 -7.27 25.43
N ILE A 6 -2.39 -7.35 24.72
CA ILE A 6 -3.71 -7.58 25.32
C ILE A 6 -3.87 -9.09 25.57
N VAL A 7 -3.83 -9.50 26.83
CA VAL A 7 -3.98 -10.91 27.22
C VAL A 7 -5.43 -11.34 27.47
N LEU A 8 -6.31 -10.40 27.83
CA LEU A 8 -7.72 -10.63 28.13
C LEU A 8 -8.49 -9.32 27.99
N MET A 9 -9.75 -9.41 27.51
CA MET A 9 -10.69 -8.31 27.48
C MET A 9 -11.96 -8.68 28.27
N HIS A 10 -12.48 -7.74 29.05
CA HIS A 10 -13.81 -7.86 29.66
C HIS A 10 -14.77 -6.95 28.89
N ILE A 11 -15.83 -7.53 28.35
CA ILE A 11 -16.81 -6.82 27.51
C ILE A 11 -18.20 -7.10 28.07
N ASP A 12 -19.01 -6.06 28.28
CA ASP A 12 -20.43 -6.20 28.59
C ASP A 12 -21.16 -6.64 27.32
N GLU A 13 -21.81 -7.81 27.33
CA GLU A 13 -22.52 -8.35 26.17
C GLU A 13 -23.57 -7.38 25.59
N LYS A 14 -24.07 -6.44 26.40
CA LYS A 14 -25.02 -5.42 25.94
C LYS A 14 -24.47 -4.50 24.87
N VAL A 15 -23.15 -4.34 24.76
CA VAL A 15 -22.52 -3.46 23.77
C VAL A 15 -22.19 -4.18 22.46
N LEU A 16 -22.49 -5.48 22.38
CA LEU A 16 -22.25 -6.28 21.18
C LEU A 16 -23.42 -6.22 20.20
N ASP A 17 -23.14 -6.28 18.90
CA ASP A 17 -24.11 -6.50 17.85
C ASP A 17 -24.47 -8.00 17.69
N ALA A 18 -25.30 -8.31 16.69
CA ALA A 18 -25.74 -9.68 16.42
C ALA A 18 -24.61 -10.62 15.97
N ASP A 19 -23.51 -10.08 15.46
CA ASP A 19 -22.33 -10.81 14.99
C ASP A 19 -21.24 -10.91 16.08
N GLY A 20 -21.53 -10.42 17.29
CA GLY A 20 -20.59 -10.42 18.42
C GLY A 20 -19.50 -9.36 18.34
N LYS A 21 -19.64 -8.34 17.48
CA LYS A 21 -18.72 -7.20 17.40
C LYS A 21 -19.20 -6.05 18.27
N ILE A 22 -18.28 -5.17 18.69
CA ILE A 22 -18.65 -3.98 19.46
C ILE A 22 -19.45 -3.03 18.57
N ASP A 23 -20.69 -2.74 18.97
CA ASP A 23 -21.55 -1.78 18.31
C ASP A 23 -21.23 -0.37 18.81
N PRO A 24 -20.70 0.54 17.96
CA PRO A 24 -20.37 1.89 18.37
C PRO A 24 -21.57 2.71 18.86
N TYR A 25 -22.80 2.35 18.47
CA TYR A 25 -24.02 3.03 18.92
C TYR A 25 -24.49 2.59 20.32
N LYS A 26 -23.96 1.47 20.84
CA LYS A 26 -24.30 0.97 22.19
C LYS A 26 -23.29 1.39 23.26
N MET A 27 -22.23 2.11 22.87
CA MET A 27 -21.12 2.51 23.72
C MET A 27 -21.27 3.97 24.20
N ASP A 28 -20.97 4.24 25.48
CA ASP A 28 -20.87 5.61 26.01
C ASP A 28 -19.42 6.12 25.92
N TYR A 29 -18.95 6.36 24.68
CA TYR A 29 -17.60 6.87 24.47
C TYR A 29 -17.49 8.36 24.83
N VAL A 30 -16.37 8.72 25.46
CA VAL A 30 -15.98 10.10 25.72
C VAL A 30 -14.60 10.36 25.11
N SER A 31 -14.48 11.41 24.29
CA SER A 31 -13.24 11.83 23.66
C SER A 31 -12.65 13.07 24.33
N ARG A 32 -11.33 13.21 24.28
CA ARG A 32 -10.58 14.37 24.78
C ARG A 32 -10.27 15.32 23.62
N MET A 33 -10.58 16.61 23.77
CA MET A 33 -10.46 17.61 22.70
C MET A 33 -9.30 18.61 22.91
N GLY A 34 -8.39 18.32 23.83
CA GLY A 34 -7.32 19.24 24.25
C GLY A 34 -7.75 20.21 25.36
N GLY A 35 -6.78 20.74 26.11
CA GLY A 35 -7.08 21.58 27.28
C GLY A 35 -7.96 20.83 28.29
N ASN A 36 -9.04 21.45 28.77
CA ASN A 36 -10.04 20.80 29.66
C ASN A 36 -11.30 20.33 28.92
N TYR A 37 -11.28 20.30 27.59
CA TYR A 37 -12.46 20.00 26.79
C TYR A 37 -12.62 18.50 26.53
N TYR A 38 -13.85 18.04 26.63
CA TYR A 38 -14.28 16.66 26.33
C TYR A 38 -15.51 16.70 25.45
N SER A 39 -15.69 15.68 24.62
CA SER A 39 -16.93 15.42 23.89
C SER A 39 -17.46 14.05 24.28
N ARG A 40 -18.77 13.94 24.44
CA ARG A 40 -19.45 12.65 24.46
C ARG A 40 -19.78 12.27 23.02
N VAL A 41 -19.59 11.00 22.66
CA VAL A 41 -20.02 10.47 21.36
C VAL A 41 -21.53 10.30 21.39
N ILE A 42 -22.20 10.87 20.39
CA ILE A 42 -23.64 10.78 20.18
C ILE A 42 -23.91 10.11 18.83
N PRO A 43 -25.10 9.51 18.60
CA PRO A 43 -25.41 8.83 17.34
C PRO A 43 -25.12 9.68 16.09
N GLU A 44 -25.40 10.97 16.15
CA GLU A 44 -25.20 11.92 15.04
C GLU A 44 -23.73 12.20 14.72
N SER A 45 -22.81 11.86 15.64
CA SER A 45 -21.36 12.00 15.45
C SER A 45 -20.69 10.77 14.85
N ILE A 46 -21.42 9.65 14.72
CA ILE A 46 -20.92 8.41 14.13
C ILE A 46 -21.25 8.42 12.63
N PHE A 47 -20.25 8.17 11.80
CA PHE A 47 -20.43 8.03 10.36
C PHE A 47 -19.50 6.94 9.83
N GLU A 48 -19.96 6.24 8.79
CA GLU A 48 -19.17 5.24 8.10
C GLU A 48 -18.41 5.88 6.95
N LEU A 49 -17.12 5.61 6.87
CA LEU A 49 -16.34 5.88 5.67
C LEU A 49 -16.10 4.54 4.98
N VAL A 50 -16.34 4.49 3.67
CA VAL A 50 -15.90 3.36 2.85
C VAL A 50 -14.39 3.27 3.02
N GLN A 51 -13.89 2.12 3.48
CA GLN A 51 -12.46 1.88 3.49
C GLN A 51 -11.94 2.14 2.06
N PRO A 52 -10.88 2.95 1.89
CA PRO A 52 -10.16 2.97 0.62
C PRO A 52 -9.91 1.51 0.26
N LYS A 53 -10.26 1.07 -0.96
CA LYS A 53 -10.13 -0.34 -1.33
C LYS A 53 -8.77 -0.82 -0.87
N ASP A 54 -8.77 -1.73 0.10
CA ASP A 54 -7.58 -2.44 0.60
C ASP A 54 -7.13 -3.38 -0.51
N THR A 55 -6.75 -2.85 -1.66
CA THR A 55 -5.91 -3.61 -2.56
C THR A 55 -4.54 -3.55 -1.94
N MET A 56 -4.34 -4.50 -1.02
CA MET A 56 -3.07 -4.74 -0.38
C MET A 56 -2.06 -4.93 -1.50
N GLY A 57 -1.16 -3.96 -1.65
CA GLY A 57 -0.08 -4.07 -2.61
C GLY A 57 0.71 -5.36 -2.36
N MET A 58 1.39 -5.87 -3.38
CA MET A 58 2.21 -7.08 -3.30
C MET A 58 3.16 -7.08 -2.11
N GLY A 59 3.60 -5.89 -1.70
CA GLY A 59 4.60 -5.70 -0.67
C GLY A 59 6.02 -5.88 -1.21
N MET A 60 6.98 -5.42 -0.42
CA MET A 60 8.40 -5.39 -0.81
C MET A 60 8.97 -6.79 -1.03
N ASP A 61 8.47 -7.81 -0.34
CA ASP A 61 9.03 -9.17 -0.39
C ASP A 61 8.86 -9.82 -1.76
N GLN A 62 7.78 -9.50 -2.47
CA GLN A 62 7.47 -10.06 -3.79
C GLN A 62 8.31 -9.46 -4.92
N LEU A 63 8.99 -8.33 -4.70
CA LEU A 63 9.86 -7.76 -5.72
C LEU A 63 11.08 -8.68 -5.98
N PRO A 64 11.50 -8.84 -7.24
CA PRO A 64 12.74 -9.54 -7.60
C PRO A 64 13.98 -8.96 -6.91
N ALA A 65 14.97 -9.81 -6.60
CA ALA A 65 16.17 -9.40 -5.87
C ALA A 65 16.99 -8.30 -6.58
N HIS A 66 17.02 -8.28 -7.92
CA HIS A 66 17.73 -7.25 -8.69
C HIS A 66 17.06 -5.87 -8.59
N ILE A 67 15.73 -5.83 -8.41
CA ILE A 67 14.97 -4.59 -8.20
C ILE A 67 15.12 -4.13 -6.76
N LYS A 68 14.92 -5.03 -5.78
CA LYS A 68 15.03 -4.73 -4.35
C LYS A 68 16.39 -4.17 -3.95
N ASN A 69 17.45 -4.72 -4.54
CA ASN A 69 18.83 -4.33 -4.23
C ASN A 69 19.42 -3.33 -5.24
N SER A 70 18.56 -2.61 -5.97
CA SER A 70 19.02 -1.58 -6.90
C SER A 70 19.78 -0.47 -6.17
N SER A 71 20.96 -0.10 -6.68
CA SER A 71 21.71 1.08 -6.23
C SER A 71 21.22 2.40 -6.84
N ILE A 72 20.23 2.34 -7.74
CA ILE A 72 19.71 3.50 -8.48
C ILE A 72 18.32 3.90 -7.97
N LEU A 73 17.44 2.94 -7.68
CA LEU A 73 16.08 3.21 -7.21
C LEU A 73 16.08 3.68 -5.75
N THR A 74 15.26 4.69 -5.44
CA THR A 74 15.06 5.17 -4.07
C THR A 74 14.06 4.29 -3.31
N GLY A 75 14.06 4.40 -1.97
CA GLY A 75 13.08 3.68 -1.14
C GLY A 75 11.62 3.99 -1.49
N ASN A 76 11.32 5.24 -1.86
CA ASN A 76 9.98 5.64 -2.29
C ASN A 76 9.60 4.99 -3.63
N GLN A 77 10.54 4.92 -4.57
CA GLN A 77 10.34 4.28 -5.87
C GLN A 77 10.10 2.77 -5.73
N LEU A 78 10.84 2.10 -4.83
CA LEU A 78 10.59 0.71 -4.48
C LEU A 78 9.23 0.51 -3.81
N GLY A 79 8.86 1.41 -2.90
CA GLY A 79 7.54 1.42 -2.27
C GLY A 79 6.40 1.58 -3.29
N ALA A 80 6.58 2.44 -4.30
CA ALA A 80 5.61 2.62 -5.37
C ALA A 80 5.40 1.33 -6.19
N LEU A 81 6.49 0.63 -6.52
CA LEU A 81 6.43 -0.68 -7.20
C LEU A 81 5.75 -1.74 -6.33
N ALA A 82 6.08 -1.81 -5.04
CA ALA A 82 5.49 -2.74 -4.08
C ALA A 82 4.00 -2.47 -3.78
N ASN A 83 3.52 -1.26 -4.06
CA ASN A 83 2.12 -0.87 -3.87
C ASN A 83 1.20 -1.32 -5.03
N LEU A 84 1.75 -1.80 -6.14
CA LEU A 84 0.95 -2.47 -7.16
C LEU A 84 0.39 -3.78 -6.59
N GLU A 85 -0.75 -4.24 -7.12
CA GLU A 85 -1.45 -5.43 -6.60
C GLU A 85 -0.75 -6.75 -6.96
N SER A 86 -0.11 -6.78 -8.13
CA SER A 86 0.58 -7.95 -8.67
C SER A 86 1.68 -7.54 -9.65
N MET A 87 2.59 -8.48 -9.93
CA MET A 87 3.61 -8.25 -10.96
C MET A 87 2.96 -8.21 -12.34
N PRO A 88 3.44 -7.34 -13.26
CA PRO A 88 3.06 -7.41 -14.66
C PRO A 88 3.24 -8.83 -15.21
N THR A 89 2.27 -9.30 -15.98
CA THR A 89 2.38 -10.59 -16.67
C THR A 89 3.38 -10.49 -17.82
N GLN A 90 3.88 -11.62 -18.31
CA GLN A 90 4.79 -11.62 -19.46
C GLN A 90 4.15 -10.97 -20.69
N GLU A 91 2.85 -11.17 -20.91
CA GLU A 91 2.11 -10.54 -22.00
C GLU A 91 2.07 -9.02 -21.87
N ALA A 92 1.97 -8.49 -20.65
CA ALA A 92 2.01 -7.05 -20.39
C ALA A 92 3.42 -6.47 -20.64
N VAL A 93 4.47 -7.21 -20.28
CA VAL A 93 5.86 -6.84 -20.57
C VAL A 93 6.11 -6.82 -22.08
N ASP A 94 5.65 -7.85 -22.80
CA ASP A 94 5.82 -7.95 -24.25
C ASP A 94 5.00 -6.89 -25.00
N ALA A 95 3.80 -6.55 -24.51
CA ALA A 95 3.00 -5.47 -25.03
C ALA A 95 3.70 -4.11 -24.84
N PHE A 96 4.22 -3.86 -23.65
CA PHE A 96 5.00 -2.65 -23.35
C PHE A 96 6.21 -2.50 -24.28
N LEU A 97 6.98 -3.57 -24.50
CA LEU A 97 8.12 -3.55 -25.42
C LEU A 97 7.74 -3.28 -26.88
N ARG A 98 6.55 -3.71 -27.30
CA ARG A 98 6.04 -3.44 -28.65
C ARG A 98 5.66 -1.97 -28.84
N GLU A 99 5.11 -1.35 -27.80
CA GLU A 99 4.74 0.07 -27.78
C GLU A 99 5.98 0.97 -27.63
N HIS A 100 7.00 0.48 -26.92
CA HIS A 100 8.23 1.21 -26.61
C HIS A 100 9.49 0.44 -27.05
N PRO A 101 9.73 0.27 -28.36
CA PRO A 101 10.87 -0.47 -28.89
C PRO A 101 12.22 0.16 -28.49
N GLU A 102 12.25 1.43 -28.10
CA GLU A 102 13.46 2.13 -27.60
C GLU A 102 14.09 1.45 -26.38
N TYR A 103 13.29 0.75 -25.57
CA TYR A 103 13.77 0.04 -24.39
C TYR A 103 14.20 -1.41 -24.69
N ALA A 104 13.78 -1.98 -25.83
CA ALA A 104 14.09 -3.36 -26.18
C ALA A 104 15.59 -3.63 -26.37
N ALA A 105 16.37 -2.60 -26.73
CA ALA A 105 17.80 -2.69 -26.95
C ALA A 105 18.65 -2.39 -25.69
N MET A 106 18.02 -2.05 -24.55
CA MET A 106 18.74 -1.81 -23.31
C MET A 106 19.07 -3.15 -22.65
N HIS A 107 20.33 -3.57 -22.68
CA HIS A 107 20.80 -4.75 -21.94
C HIS A 107 21.57 -4.38 -20.66
N ASP A 108 21.98 -3.11 -20.53
CA ASP A 108 22.73 -2.64 -19.37
C ASP A 108 21.79 -2.39 -18.16
N ALA A 109 22.14 -2.99 -17.02
CA ALA A 109 21.36 -2.89 -15.80
C ALA A 109 21.28 -1.45 -15.27
N VAL A 110 22.36 -0.68 -15.38
CA VAL A 110 22.37 0.72 -14.91
C VAL A 110 21.44 1.58 -15.78
N ALA A 111 21.53 1.43 -17.10
CA ALA A 111 20.64 2.13 -18.04
C ALA A 111 19.16 1.78 -17.81
N LYS A 112 18.83 0.49 -17.64
CA LYS A 112 17.45 0.04 -17.36
C LYS A 112 16.90 0.66 -16.07
N HIS A 113 17.66 0.56 -14.98
CA HIS A 113 17.20 1.10 -13.68
C HIS A 113 17.11 2.63 -13.68
N THR A 114 17.98 3.32 -14.43
CA THR A 114 17.92 4.78 -14.58
C THR A 114 16.69 5.21 -15.39
N ALA A 115 16.39 4.51 -16.48
CA ALA A 115 15.18 4.76 -17.26
C ALA A 115 13.90 4.45 -16.46
N ALA A 116 13.91 3.36 -15.67
CA ALA A 116 12.80 3.03 -14.78
C ALA A 116 12.60 4.09 -13.69
N ALA A 117 13.67 4.64 -13.11
CA ALA A 117 13.58 5.76 -12.17
C ALA A 117 12.90 6.99 -12.82
N ALA A 118 13.27 7.32 -14.05
CA ALA A 118 12.65 8.44 -14.78
C ALA A 118 11.16 8.21 -15.08
N LEU A 119 10.73 6.96 -15.33
CA LEU A 119 9.31 6.60 -15.49
C LEU A 119 8.57 6.69 -14.15
N LEU A 120 9.19 6.26 -13.04
CA LEU A 120 8.61 6.38 -11.70
C LEU A 120 8.42 7.84 -11.27
N ASP A 121 9.36 8.72 -11.61
CA ASP A 121 9.26 10.16 -11.32
C ASP A 121 8.12 10.83 -12.09
N LYS A 122 7.69 10.26 -13.23
CA LYS A 122 6.51 10.68 -13.99
C LYS A 122 5.20 10.06 -13.49
N GLY A 123 5.26 9.14 -12.52
CA GLY A 123 4.12 8.39 -12.02
C GLY A 123 3.71 7.19 -12.89
N GLU A 124 4.51 6.83 -13.89
CA GLU A 124 4.25 5.70 -14.78
C GLU A 124 4.76 4.37 -14.17
N VAL A 125 4.22 4.01 -13.01
CA VAL A 125 4.72 2.90 -12.17
C VAL A 125 4.66 1.55 -12.89
N THR A 126 3.56 1.25 -13.58
CA THR A 126 3.40 0.00 -14.32
C THR A 126 4.42 -0.13 -15.46
N ALA A 127 4.65 0.96 -16.21
CA ALA A 127 5.63 0.99 -17.29
C ALA A 127 7.06 0.78 -16.76
N ALA A 128 7.41 1.45 -15.66
CA ALA A 128 8.69 1.27 -15.00
C ALA A 128 8.89 -0.19 -14.54
N PHE A 129 7.84 -0.82 -14.01
CA PHE A 129 7.93 -2.20 -13.57
C PHE A 129 8.09 -3.17 -14.75
N CYS A 130 7.33 -2.98 -15.83
CA CYS A 130 7.49 -3.76 -17.06
C CYS A 130 8.92 -3.68 -17.59
N LEU A 131 9.51 -2.47 -17.62
CA LEU A 131 10.90 -2.25 -18.05
C LEU A 131 11.90 -3.06 -17.21
N LEU A 132 11.73 -3.08 -15.88
CA LEU A 132 12.61 -3.79 -14.95
C LEU A 132 12.48 -5.33 -15.01
N LEU A 133 11.37 -5.83 -15.55
CA LEU A 133 11.10 -7.27 -15.73
C LEU A 133 11.53 -7.81 -17.09
N THR A 134 11.98 -6.95 -18.01
CA THR A 134 12.51 -7.39 -19.31
C THR A 134 13.76 -8.25 -19.12
N SER A 135 13.80 -9.42 -19.78
CA SER A 135 14.96 -10.32 -19.79
C SER A 135 16.24 -9.57 -20.19
N ILE A 136 17.35 -9.93 -19.56
CA ILE A 136 18.70 -9.47 -19.92
C ILE A 136 19.11 -10.13 -21.23
#